data_AF-A0A7D9DTH8-F1
#
_entry.id   AF-A0A7D9DTH8-F1
#
_cell.length_a   1.000
_cell.length_b   1.000
_cell.length_c   1.000
_cell.angle_alpha   90.00
_cell.angle_beta   90.00
_cell.angle_gamma   90.00
#
_symmetry.space_group_name_H-M   'P 1'
#
loop_
_entity.id
_entity.type
_entity.pdbx_description
1 polymer ?
#
loop_
_entity_poly.entity_id
_entity_poly.type
_entity_poly.pdbx_seq_one_letter_code
_entity_poly.pdbx_strand_id
1 'polypeptide(L)'
;MLDFTRVVKFSRNFRYFCVAVLKSNFHQGPWNILYFGTDQFAVRSLDSLNSLKVNSSLINNIEVICPAEKRRAKDIKQNKNISTVRQFAEINGLPIHNWPVDKKNVDFLSRFHLGIVVSFGHFIPSWIIRNLLCGAINVHPSLLPKWRGPSPIVNTLLNGDTETGVSIIEVSLKKFDAGNILLQKKIQIPPNTTYEGLSEELSILSSNMLLDVLTNFTELKTLAIAQDEKMVTEALKVSKEMGYVKWSEFTCEYIERLSRVIGHRFGLKCKWNDQVVKLETFGEGSTLPPGASDSAEYGQPFYNSCKNVLYIKCKFLRTVEGQRNIR
;
A
#
# COMPACT_ATOMS: atom_id res chain seq x y z
N MET A 1 45.47 -38.80 34.30
CA MET A 1 44.38 -39.80 34.26
C MET A 1 43.11 -39.00 33.97
N LEU A 2 42.53 -38.89 32.78
CA LEU A 2 42.50 -39.71 31.56
C LEU A 2 42.56 -38.81 30.31
N ASP A 3 43.10 -39.39 29.25
CA ASP A 3 43.31 -38.88 27.88
C ASP A 3 42.02 -39.00 27.04
N PHE A 4 41.73 -38.03 26.18
CA PHE A 4 40.71 -38.15 25.13
C PHE A 4 41.13 -37.38 23.86
N THR A 5 42.14 -37.92 23.19
CA THR A 5 42.30 -37.77 21.74
C THR A 5 41.16 -38.51 21.02
N ARG A 6 40.13 -37.77 20.58
CA ARG A 6 39.19 -38.22 19.53
C ARG A 6 39.01 -37.13 18.49
N VAL A 7 39.77 -37.26 17.41
CA VAL A 7 39.52 -36.56 16.14
C VAL A 7 38.22 -37.10 15.57
N VAL A 8 37.14 -36.34 15.70
CA VAL A 8 35.89 -36.63 15.00
C VAL A 8 35.82 -35.75 13.76
N LYS A 9 35.94 -36.38 12.58
CA LYS A 9 35.61 -35.75 11.29
C LYS A 9 34.13 -35.41 11.29
N PHE A 10 33.79 -34.14 11.51
CA PHE A 10 32.42 -33.64 11.44
C PHE A 10 32.14 -32.93 10.11
N SER A 11 30.99 -33.27 9.54
CA SER A 11 30.50 -32.80 8.24
C SER A 11 30.13 -31.31 8.25
N ARG A 12 30.20 -30.69 7.06
CA ARG A 12 29.94 -29.26 6.76
C ARG A 12 28.60 -28.69 7.27
N ASN A 13 27.67 -29.52 7.73
CA ASN A 13 26.30 -29.13 8.03
C ASN A 13 26.08 -28.56 9.45
N PHE A 14 27.01 -28.76 10.39
CA PHE A 14 26.84 -28.23 11.75
C PHE A 14 27.19 -26.74 11.89
N ARG A 15 27.94 -26.17 10.92
CA ARG A 15 28.29 -24.74 10.91
C ARG A 15 27.07 -23.84 10.69
N TYR A 16 25.99 -24.36 10.08
CA TYR A 16 24.75 -23.61 9.90
C TYR A 16 23.82 -23.64 11.12
N PHE A 17 23.95 -24.66 11.99
CA PHE A 17 23.08 -24.79 13.15
C PHE A 17 23.56 -23.94 14.33
N CYS A 18 24.88 -23.84 14.57
CA CYS A 18 25.42 -22.94 15.60
C CYS A 18 25.31 -21.45 15.24
N VAL A 19 25.23 -21.07 13.95
CA VAL A 19 25.03 -19.67 13.54
C VAL A 19 23.57 -19.23 13.73
N ALA A 20 22.61 -20.15 13.69
CA ALA A 20 21.19 -19.82 13.88
C ALA A 20 20.84 -19.53 15.35
N VAL A 21 21.48 -20.22 16.30
CA VAL A 21 21.21 -20.05 17.75
C VAL A 21 21.97 -18.87 18.36
N LEU A 22 23.05 -18.40 17.74
CA LEU A 22 23.83 -17.24 18.21
C LEU A 22 23.41 -15.90 17.56
N LYS A 23 22.32 -15.87 16.77
CA LYS A 23 21.76 -14.66 16.15
C LYS A 23 20.64 -13.99 16.95
N SER A 24 20.47 -14.33 18.22
CA SER A 24 19.60 -13.58 19.14
C SER A 24 20.36 -12.42 19.82
N ASN A 25 21.24 -11.75 19.10
CA ASN A 25 21.68 -10.42 19.52
C ASN A 25 20.58 -9.45 19.11
N PHE A 26 19.74 -9.16 20.10
CA PHE A 26 18.67 -8.18 20.04
C PHE A 26 19.24 -6.81 19.66
N HIS A 27 19.25 -6.50 18.36
CA HIS A 27 19.79 -5.25 17.84
C HIS A 27 18.85 -4.10 18.25
N GLN A 28 19.38 -3.11 18.94
CA GLN A 28 18.67 -1.89 19.37
C GLN A 28 19.30 -0.62 18.78
N GLY A 29 19.73 -0.73 17.51
CA GLY A 29 20.38 0.34 16.80
C GLY A 29 21.86 0.56 17.19
N PRO A 30 22.52 1.56 16.58
CA PRO A 30 21.99 2.42 15.53
C PRO A 30 21.66 1.64 14.24
N TRP A 31 20.54 1.96 13.60
CA TRP A 31 20.03 1.22 12.44
C TRP A 31 20.71 1.63 11.12
N ASN A 32 20.97 0.64 10.26
CA ASN A 32 21.34 0.84 8.87
C ASN A 32 20.16 0.32 8.06
N ILE A 33 19.38 1.21 7.49
CA ILE A 33 18.08 0.91 6.89
C ILE A 33 18.22 0.86 5.38
N LEU A 34 17.66 -0.19 4.78
CA LEU A 34 17.41 -0.26 3.34
C LEU A 34 15.91 -0.06 3.10
N TYR A 35 15.56 1.11 2.57
CA TYR A 35 14.17 1.54 2.42
C TYR A 35 13.64 1.26 1.01
N PHE A 36 12.52 0.57 0.89
CA PHE A 36 11.87 0.24 -0.38
C PHE A 36 10.53 0.97 -0.48
N GLY A 37 10.37 1.87 -1.46
CA GLY A 37 9.10 2.57 -1.65
C GLY A 37 9.00 3.30 -2.98
N THR A 38 7.78 3.73 -3.35
CA THR A 38 7.54 4.38 -4.65
C THR A 38 6.68 5.63 -4.64
N ASP A 39 5.69 5.72 -3.77
CA ASP A 39 4.65 6.75 -3.86
C ASP A 39 4.67 7.73 -2.68
N GLN A 40 3.71 8.66 -2.67
CA GLN A 40 3.63 9.71 -1.67
C GLN A 40 3.35 9.16 -0.26
N PHE A 41 2.62 8.05 -0.16
CA PHE A 41 2.37 7.37 1.11
C PHE A 41 3.71 6.92 1.73
N ALA A 42 4.61 6.35 0.92
CA ALA A 42 5.93 5.94 1.35
C ALA A 42 6.88 7.11 1.65
N VAL A 43 6.69 8.31 1.07
CA VAL A 43 7.55 9.47 1.37
C VAL A 43 7.41 9.90 2.83
N ARG A 44 6.21 9.85 3.41
CA ARG A 44 5.94 10.29 4.79
C ARG A 44 6.79 9.56 5.83
N SER A 45 6.86 8.24 5.74
CA SER A 45 7.69 7.45 6.64
C SER A 45 9.18 7.63 6.34
N LEU A 46 9.58 7.77 5.07
CA LEU A 46 10.98 8.04 4.74
C LEU A 46 11.46 9.39 5.29
N ASP A 47 10.62 10.43 5.22
CA ASP A 47 10.90 11.75 5.77
C ASP A 47 11.05 11.72 7.29
N SER A 48 10.15 11.00 7.96
CA SER A 48 10.23 10.79 9.42
C SER A 48 11.51 10.06 9.83
N LEU A 49 11.91 9.02 9.09
CA LEU A 49 13.16 8.31 9.32
C LEU A 49 14.38 9.20 9.06
N ASN A 50 14.37 10.00 7.99
CA ASN A 50 15.46 10.92 7.67
C ASN A 50 15.62 12.00 8.74
N SER A 51 14.50 12.57 9.19
CA SER A 51 14.47 13.52 10.31
C SER A 51 15.00 12.89 11.60
N LEU A 52 14.66 11.63 11.88
CA LEU A 52 15.18 10.94 13.06
C LEU A 52 16.69 10.65 12.94
N LYS A 53 17.19 10.30 11.75
CA LYS A 53 18.64 10.12 11.49
C LYS A 53 19.43 11.40 11.78
N VAL A 54 18.87 12.57 11.50
CA VAL A 54 19.53 13.86 11.76
C VAL A 54 19.51 14.21 13.26
N ASN A 55 18.41 13.91 13.95
CA ASN A 55 18.15 14.39 15.31
C ASN A 55 18.41 13.36 16.42
N SER A 56 18.77 12.12 16.07
CA SER A 56 18.95 11.02 17.03
C SER A 56 20.06 10.07 16.58
N SER A 57 20.68 9.39 17.56
CA SER A 57 21.60 8.29 17.30
C SER A 57 20.90 6.98 16.94
N LEU A 58 19.56 6.91 16.89
CA LEU A 58 18.86 5.67 16.60
C LEU A 58 19.10 5.14 15.18
N ILE A 59 19.35 6.01 14.20
CA ILE A 59 19.59 5.63 12.80
C ILE A 59 20.96 6.15 12.36
N ASN A 60 21.85 5.25 11.97
CA ASN A 60 23.16 5.62 11.43
C ASN A 60 23.10 5.86 9.92
N ASN A 61 22.38 5.04 9.17
CA ASN A 61 22.31 5.14 7.72
C ASN A 61 20.93 4.78 7.15
N ILE A 62 20.56 5.43 6.05
CA ILE A 62 19.37 5.14 5.25
C ILE A 62 19.81 5.17 3.78
N GLU A 63 19.53 4.09 3.06
CA GLU A 63 19.66 4.04 1.60
C GLU A 63 18.35 3.53 1.00
N VAL A 64 18.04 3.99 -0.21
CA VAL A 64 16.70 3.86 -0.80
C VAL A 64 16.76 2.96 -2.04
N ILE A 65 15.82 2.04 -2.18
CA ILE A 65 15.57 1.25 -3.38
C ILE A 65 14.28 1.72 -4.03
N CYS A 66 14.38 2.16 -5.28
CA CYS A 66 13.28 2.59 -6.12
C CYS A 66 13.33 1.87 -7.49
N PRO A 67 12.20 1.68 -8.19
CA PRO A 67 12.19 1.22 -9.58
C PRO A 67 13.16 2.00 -10.47
N ALA A 68 13.90 1.28 -11.33
CA ALA A 68 14.75 1.91 -12.31
C ALA A 68 13.94 2.86 -13.21
N GLU A 69 14.53 4.01 -13.54
CA GLU A 69 13.93 4.96 -14.47
C GLU A 69 13.76 4.32 -15.85
N LYS A 70 12.53 4.25 -16.35
CA LYS A 70 12.28 3.95 -17.77
C LYS A 70 12.51 5.23 -18.57
N ARG A 71 13.77 5.51 -18.91
CA ARG A 71 14.18 6.68 -19.69
C ARG A 71 13.73 6.56 -21.14
N ARG A 72 12.55 7.07 -21.50
CA ARG A 72 12.27 7.50 -22.88
C ARG A 72 12.58 8.98 -23.01
N ALA A 73 13.22 9.39 -24.11
CA ALA A 73 13.68 10.77 -24.31
C ALA A 73 12.57 11.84 -24.17
N LYS A 74 11.31 11.50 -24.47
CA LYS A 74 10.15 12.39 -24.27
C LYS A 74 9.74 12.56 -22.80
N ASP A 75 10.02 11.58 -21.94
CA ASP A 75 9.58 11.57 -20.54
C ASP A 75 10.50 12.43 -19.65
N ILE A 76 11.74 12.68 -20.09
CA ILE A 76 12.75 13.53 -19.41
C ILE A 76 12.30 14.98 -19.30
N LYS A 77 11.59 15.52 -20.30
CA LYS A 77 11.12 16.92 -20.28
C LYS A 77 9.93 17.17 -19.34
N GLN A 78 9.29 16.13 -18.81
CA GLN A 78 8.02 16.27 -18.07
C GLN A 78 8.02 15.64 -16.67
N ASN A 79 9.14 15.07 -16.20
CA ASN A 79 9.20 14.29 -14.93
C ASN A 79 8.09 13.25 -14.77
N LYS A 80 7.48 12.82 -15.88
CA LYS A 80 6.47 11.77 -15.87
C LYS A 80 7.22 10.45 -15.70
N ASN A 81 6.95 9.73 -14.62
CA ASN A 81 7.47 8.39 -14.27
C ASN A 81 8.65 8.33 -13.27
N ILE A 82 9.05 9.42 -12.63
CA ILE A 82 9.97 9.34 -11.48
C ILE A 82 9.16 9.03 -10.22
N SER A 83 9.59 8.06 -9.40
CA SER A 83 8.92 7.75 -8.14
C SER A 83 9.07 8.92 -7.16
N THR A 84 8.04 9.25 -6.39
CA THR A 84 8.09 10.38 -5.44
C THR A 84 9.14 10.14 -4.36
N VAL A 85 9.32 8.88 -3.95
CA VAL A 85 10.39 8.45 -3.03
C VAL A 85 11.78 8.73 -3.61
N ARG A 86 11.99 8.52 -4.91
CA ARG A 86 13.26 8.85 -5.56
C ARG A 86 13.52 10.35 -5.55
N GLN A 87 12.52 11.16 -5.92
CA GLN A 87 12.64 12.61 -5.88
C GLN A 87 12.99 13.11 -4.47
N PHE A 88 12.29 12.58 -3.45
CA PHE A 88 12.59 12.90 -2.06
C PHE A 88 14.03 12.53 -1.68
N ALA A 89 14.48 11.33 -2.04
CA ALA A 89 15.82 10.85 -1.75
C ALA A 89 16.90 11.72 -2.43
N GLU A 90 16.70 12.12 -3.68
CA GLU A 90 17.61 13.02 -4.41
C GLU A 90 17.70 14.39 -3.74
N ILE A 91 16.57 14.99 -3.38
CA ILE A 91 16.50 16.30 -2.69
C ILE A 91 17.23 16.26 -1.33
N ASN A 92 17.09 15.15 -0.59
CA ASN A 92 17.66 15.00 0.74
C ASN A 92 19.06 14.33 0.75
N GLY A 93 19.66 14.08 -0.41
CA GLY A 93 20.98 13.46 -0.52
C GLY A 93 21.07 12.03 0.01
N LEU A 94 19.98 11.27 -0.02
CA LEU A 94 19.96 9.86 0.37
C LEU A 94 20.48 8.98 -0.78
N PRO A 95 21.42 8.03 -0.55
CA PRO A 95 21.87 7.13 -1.60
C PRO A 95 20.74 6.28 -2.19
N ILE A 96 20.74 6.13 -3.51
CA ILE A 96 19.66 5.46 -4.26
C ILE A 96 20.20 4.27 -5.02
N HIS A 97 19.50 3.15 -4.90
CA HIS A 97 19.71 1.90 -5.64
C HIS A 97 18.51 1.65 -6.55
N ASN A 98 18.78 1.12 -7.73
CA ASN A 98 17.72 0.77 -8.68
C ASN A 98 17.17 -0.63 -8.41
N TRP A 99 15.87 -0.78 -8.53
CA TRP A 99 15.19 -2.07 -8.60
C TRP A 99 15.05 -2.53 -10.06
N PRO A 100 15.29 -3.83 -10.37
CA PRO A 100 15.67 -4.91 -9.45
C PRO A 100 17.13 -4.83 -8.99
N VAL A 101 17.40 -5.26 -7.76
CA VAL A 101 18.77 -5.41 -7.25
C VAL A 101 19.49 -6.53 -8.01
N ASP A 102 20.71 -6.26 -8.48
CA ASP A 102 21.54 -7.25 -9.16
C ASP A 102 21.95 -8.35 -8.18
N LYS A 103 21.62 -9.60 -8.53
CA LYS A 103 22.00 -10.80 -7.76
C LYS A 103 23.51 -11.00 -7.68
N LYS A 104 24.32 -10.34 -8.50
CA LYS A 104 25.79 -10.39 -8.41
C LYS A 104 26.33 -9.49 -7.31
N ASN A 105 25.56 -8.50 -6.87
CA ASN A 105 25.95 -7.56 -5.84
C ASN A 105 25.13 -7.88 -4.58
N VAL A 106 25.34 -9.03 -3.96
CA VAL A 106 24.64 -9.41 -2.72
C VAL A 106 25.36 -8.85 -1.51
N ASP A 107 26.68 -8.72 -1.59
CA ASP A 107 27.53 -8.38 -0.45
C ASP A 107 27.20 -7.02 0.17
N PHE A 108 26.73 -6.05 -0.64
CA PHE A 108 26.33 -4.76 -0.08
C PHE A 108 25.09 -4.86 0.84
N LEU A 109 24.29 -5.92 0.75
CA LEU A 109 23.09 -6.09 1.59
C LEU A 109 23.46 -6.36 3.05
N SER A 110 24.60 -7.01 3.31
CA SER A 110 25.00 -7.42 4.66
C SER A 110 25.36 -6.24 5.57
N ARG A 111 25.55 -5.04 5.03
CA ARG A 111 25.77 -3.82 5.82
C ARG A 111 24.49 -3.22 6.38
N PHE A 112 23.32 -3.69 5.93
CA PHE A 112 22.03 -3.21 6.41
C PHE A 112 21.48 -4.13 7.50
N HIS A 113 20.98 -3.48 8.55
CA HIS A 113 20.32 -4.14 9.66
C HIS A 113 18.91 -4.57 9.25
N LEU A 114 18.12 -3.66 8.68
CA LEU A 114 16.69 -3.87 8.44
C LEU A 114 16.26 -3.33 7.07
N GLY A 115 15.47 -4.12 6.36
CA GLY A 115 14.71 -3.67 5.20
C GLY A 115 13.35 -3.11 5.63
N ILE A 116 12.99 -1.93 5.16
CA ILE A 116 11.67 -1.35 5.42
C ILE A 116 10.95 -1.19 4.09
N VAL A 117 9.82 -1.86 3.93
CA VAL A 117 9.00 -1.85 2.71
C VAL A 117 7.74 -1.03 2.97
N VAL A 118 7.49 0.00 2.15
CA VAL A 118 6.31 0.84 2.21
C VAL A 118 5.86 1.16 0.80
N SER A 119 4.66 0.72 0.41
CA SER A 119 4.08 0.95 -0.93
C SER A 119 5.08 0.81 -2.08
N PHE A 120 5.78 -0.33 -2.12
CA PHE A 120 6.84 -0.57 -3.11
C PHE A 120 6.31 -1.19 -4.42
N GLY A 121 5.19 -1.92 -4.35
CA GLY A 121 4.54 -2.53 -5.52
C GLY A 121 5.28 -3.72 -6.15
N HIS A 122 6.38 -4.19 -5.54
CA HIS A 122 7.14 -5.35 -5.99
C HIS A 122 7.31 -6.39 -4.87
N PHE A 123 7.31 -7.67 -5.25
CA PHE A 123 7.69 -8.75 -4.35
C PHE A 123 9.17 -8.64 -4.01
N ILE A 124 9.53 -8.70 -2.72
CA ILE A 124 10.94 -8.74 -2.30
C ILE A 124 11.40 -10.20 -2.29
N PRO A 125 12.35 -10.60 -3.17
CA PRO A 125 12.86 -11.96 -3.18
C PRO A 125 13.46 -12.36 -1.85
N SER A 126 13.26 -13.63 -1.46
CA SER A 126 13.77 -14.18 -0.21
C SER A 126 15.29 -14.04 -0.04
N TRP A 127 16.05 -14.01 -1.15
CA TRP A 127 17.51 -13.84 -1.09
C TRP A 127 17.89 -12.43 -0.62
N ILE A 128 17.10 -11.39 -0.90
CA ILE A 128 17.36 -10.05 -0.35
C ILE A 128 17.10 -10.08 1.15
N ILE A 129 15.92 -10.57 1.55
CA ILE A 129 15.47 -10.60 2.96
C ILE A 129 16.47 -11.37 3.84
N ARG A 130 16.97 -12.51 3.37
CA ARG A 130 17.92 -13.36 4.12
C ARG A 130 19.32 -12.76 4.27
N ASN A 131 19.69 -11.80 3.43
CA ASN A 131 20.99 -11.12 3.51
C ASN A 131 20.95 -9.84 4.36
N LEU A 132 19.78 -9.43 4.82
CA LEU A 132 19.61 -8.36 5.83
C LEU A 132 19.71 -8.97 7.23
N LEU A 133 20.42 -8.31 8.15
CA LEU A 133 20.74 -8.89 9.46
C LEU A 133 19.50 -9.24 10.30
N CYS A 134 18.49 -8.37 10.27
CA CYS A 134 17.23 -8.50 11.00
C CYS A 134 16.05 -8.89 10.11
N GLY A 135 16.28 -9.12 8.82
CA GLY A 135 15.25 -9.34 7.81
C GLY A 135 14.64 -8.04 7.27
N ALA A 136 13.35 -8.08 6.95
CA ALA A 136 12.62 -6.92 6.48
C ALA A 136 11.21 -6.86 7.11
N ILE A 137 10.69 -5.65 7.26
CA ILE A 137 9.31 -5.37 7.67
C ILE A 137 8.56 -4.63 6.57
N ASN A 138 7.25 -4.82 6.50
CA ASN A 138 6.35 -4.12 5.59
C ASN A 138 5.33 -3.31 6.39
N VAL A 139 5.09 -2.08 5.96
CA VAL A 139 4.02 -1.22 6.46
C VAL A 139 2.81 -1.38 5.54
N HIS A 140 1.74 -1.97 6.06
CA HIS A 140 0.55 -2.29 5.30
C HIS A 140 -0.66 -1.47 5.80
N PRO A 141 -1.30 -0.63 4.96
CA PRO A 141 -2.39 0.25 5.41
C PRO A 141 -3.76 -0.47 5.45
N SER A 142 -3.82 -1.56 6.22
CA SER A 142 -5.05 -2.18 6.69
C SER A 142 -4.87 -2.87 8.04
N LEU A 143 -5.97 -3.32 8.63
CA LEU A 143 -5.99 -4.25 9.75
C LEU A 143 -5.85 -5.68 9.22
N LEU A 144 -4.61 -6.13 9.01
CA LEU A 144 -4.33 -7.51 8.60
C LEU A 144 -4.88 -8.51 9.63
N PRO A 145 -5.43 -9.66 9.20
CA PRO A 145 -5.33 -10.24 7.84
C PRO A 145 -6.32 -9.69 6.79
N LYS A 146 -7.19 -8.75 7.12
CA LYS A 146 -8.12 -8.14 6.16
C LYS A 146 -7.35 -7.28 5.15
N TRP A 147 -7.74 -7.36 3.88
CA TRP A 147 -7.21 -6.57 2.77
C TRP A 147 -5.71 -6.79 2.48
N ARG A 148 -5.25 -8.05 2.47
CA ARG A 148 -3.92 -8.40 1.92
C ARG A 148 -3.85 -8.03 0.44
N GLY A 149 -2.73 -7.48 -0.03
CA GLY A 149 -2.50 -7.23 -1.44
C GLY A 149 -2.35 -5.75 -1.80
N PRO A 150 -2.41 -5.43 -3.10
CA PRO A 150 -1.82 -4.20 -3.65
C PRO A 150 -2.59 -2.90 -3.41
N SER A 151 -3.84 -2.92 -2.92
CA SER A 151 -4.66 -1.69 -2.85
C SER A 151 -5.62 -1.66 -1.66
N PRO A 152 -5.15 -1.87 -0.42
CA PRO A 152 -6.00 -2.01 0.76
C PRO A 152 -6.90 -0.80 1.00
N ILE A 153 -6.36 0.43 0.97
CA ILE A 153 -7.12 1.67 1.22
C ILE A 153 -8.35 1.78 0.29
N VAL A 154 -8.16 1.50 -1.00
CA VAL A 154 -9.25 1.54 -1.99
C VAL A 154 -10.31 0.49 -1.68
N ASN A 155 -9.90 -0.74 -1.40
CA ASN A 155 -10.85 -1.83 -1.15
C ASN A 155 -11.60 -1.64 0.18
N THR A 156 -10.92 -1.16 1.23
CA THR A 156 -11.54 -0.75 2.50
C THR A 156 -12.66 0.25 2.28
N LEU A 157 -12.38 1.34 1.54
CA LEU A 157 -13.37 2.40 1.30
C LEU A 157 -14.51 1.95 0.39
N LEU A 158 -14.23 1.16 -0.65
CA LEU A 158 -15.26 0.65 -1.56
C LEU A 158 -16.19 -0.36 -0.88
N ASN A 159 -15.63 -1.21 0.00
CA ASN A 159 -16.43 -2.14 0.80
C ASN A 159 -17.32 -1.41 1.82
N GLY A 160 -17.01 -0.16 2.15
CA GLY A 160 -17.74 0.63 3.14
C GLY A 160 -17.40 0.26 4.56
N ASP A 161 -16.14 -0.16 4.79
CA ASP A 161 -15.67 -0.39 6.14
C ASP A 161 -15.75 0.91 6.96
N THR A 162 -16.20 0.80 8.21
CA THR A 162 -16.27 1.93 9.16
C THR A 162 -14.99 2.08 9.98
N GLU A 163 -14.07 1.13 9.87
CA GLU A 163 -12.78 1.15 10.55
C GLU A 163 -11.69 0.51 9.68
N THR A 164 -10.46 0.96 9.91
CA THR A 164 -9.26 0.43 9.27
C THR A 164 -8.07 0.69 10.19
N GLY A 165 -6.86 0.58 9.66
CA GLY A 165 -5.67 0.85 10.42
C GLY A 165 -4.42 0.58 9.63
N VAL A 166 -3.33 0.45 10.36
CA VAL A 166 -2.02 0.08 9.82
C VAL A 166 -1.55 -1.15 10.55
N SER A 167 -0.94 -2.07 9.81
CA SER A 167 -0.22 -3.22 10.33
C SER A 167 1.23 -3.14 9.89
N ILE A 168 2.17 -3.20 10.84
CA ILE A 168 3.59 -3.42 10.56
C ILE A 168 3.86 -4.90 10.76
N ILE A 169 4.31 -5.56 9.69
CA ILE A 169 4.49 -7.01 9.63
C ILE A 169 5.91 -7.37 9.24
N GLU A 170 6.34 -8.59 9.55
CA GLU A 170 7.52 -9.17 8.91
C GLU A 170 7.24 -9.40 7.42
N VAL A 171 8.24 -9.25 6.56
CA VAL A 171 8.09 -9.63 5.16
C VAL A 171 8.18 -11.15 5.03
N SER A 172 7.08 -11.78 4.61
CA SER A 172 7.07 -13.22 4.31
C SER A 172 7.93 -13.56 3.10
N LEU A 173 8.64 -14.68 3.16
CA LEU A 173 9.52 -15.15 2.09
C LEU A 173 8.78 -15.71 0.87
N LYS A 174 7.46 -15.95 0.98
CA LYS A 174 6.67 -16.68 -0.02
C LYS A 174 5.39 -15.97 -0.45
N LYS A 175 4.74 -15.24 0.46
CA LYS A 175 3.40 -14.66 0.25
C LYS A 175 3.45 -13.15 0.51
N PHE A 176 2.68 -12.38 -0.24
CA PHE A 176 2.47 -10.97 0.06
C PHE A 176 1.66 -10.81 1.34
N ASP A 177 2.02 -9.81 2.16
CA ASP A 177 1.26 -9.32 3.30
C ASP A 177 0.84 -10.37 4.34
N ALA A 178 1.59 -11.48 4.41
CA ALA A 178 1.27 -12.66 5.22
C ALA A 178 2.33 -12.98 6.28
N GLY A 179 3.19 -12.03 6.63
CA GLY A 179 4.11 -12.22 7.75
C GLY A 179 3.46 -11.92 9.09
N ASN A 180 4.16 -12.24 10.17
CA ASN A 180 3.68 -12.01 11.53
C ASN A 180 3.50 -10.51 11.78
N ILE A 181 2.46 -10.13 12.52
CA ILE A 181 2.17 -8.75 12.89
C ILE A 181 3.04 -8.37 14.09
N LEU A 182 3.89 -7.36 13.92
CA LEU A 182 4.69 -6.78 15.01
C LEU A 182 3.87 -5.75 15.78
N LEU A 183 3.15 -4.89 15.05
CA LEU A 183 2.37 -3.80 15.62
C LEU A 183 1.18 -3.49 14.71
N GLN A 184 0.01 -3.28 15.30
CA GLN A 184 -1.20 -2.90 14.58
C GLN A 184 -1.95 -1.81 15.36
N LYS A 185 -2.40 -0.76 14.68
CA LYS A 185 -3.23 0.29 15.27
C LYS A 185 -4.45 0.54 14.39
N LYS A 186 -5.60 0.74 15.05
CA LYS A 186 -6.91 0.95 14.43
C LYS A 186 -7.29 2.43 14.46
N ILE A 187 -7.99 2.88 13.41
CA ILE A 187 -8.68 4.16 13.33
C ILE A 187 -10.11 3.96 12.83
N GLN A 188 -11.00 4.89 13.16
CA GLN A 188 -12.34 4.96 12.59
C GLN A 188 -12.28 5.64 11.22
N ILE A 189 -13.16 5.25 10.31
CA ILE A 189 -13.32 5.90 9.00
C ILE A 189 -14.58 6.78 9.09
N PRO A 190 -14.45 8.11 9.10
CA PRO A 190 -15.60 8.99 9.04
C PRO A 190 -16.44 8.76 7.77
N PRO A 191 -17.75 9.04 7.82
CA PRO A 191 -18.57 9.08 6.60
C PRO A 191 -17.95 10.00 5.55
N ASN A 192 -18.09 9.66 4.27
CA ASN A 192 -17.62 10.47 3.14
C ASN A 192 -16.09 10.71 3.09
N THR A 193 -15.26 9.99 3.86
CA THR A 193 -13.78 10.02 3.82
C THR A 193 -13.17 9.64 2.47
N THR A 194 -12.57 10.56 1.72
CA THR A 194 -11.99 10.27 0.39
C THR A 194 -10.75 9.38 0.46
N TYR A 195 -10.29 8.87 -0.69
CA TYR A 195 -9.03 8.12 -0.76
C TYR A 195 -7.85 8.95 -0.27
N GLU A 196 -7.74 10.21 -0.71
CA GLU A 196 -6.64 11.11 -0.36
C GLU A 196 -6.63 11.39 1.14
N GLY A 197 -7.79 11.65 1.73
CA GLY A 197 -7.92 11.90 3.16
C GLY A 197 -7.47 10.70 3.99
N LEU A 198 -7.98 9.50 3.68
CA LEU A 198 -7.59 8.29 4.41
C LEU A 198 -6.13 7.92 4.17
N SER A 199 -5.62 8.10 2.94
CA SER A 199 -4.23 7.83 2.60
C SER A 199 -3.27 8.72 3.39
N GLU A 200 -3.58 10.01 3.52
CA GLU A 200 -2.79 10.94 4.30
C GLU A 200 -2.80 10.55 5.79
N GLU A 201 -3.99 10.32 6.38
CA GLU A 201 -4.12 9.93 7.78
C GLU A 201 -3.37 8.63 8.11
N LEU A 202 -3.53 7.61 7.28
CA LEU A 202 -2.82 6.33 7.44
C LEU A 202 -1.32 6.46 7.23
N SER A 203 -0.85 7.38 6.39
CA SER A 203 0.59 7.61 6.18
C SER A 203 1.25 8.27 7.39
N ILE A 204 0.53 9.18 8.08
CA ILE A 204 0.98 9.78 9.33
C ILE A 204 1.04 8.73 10.43
N LEU A 205 -0.04 7.95 10.60
CA LEU A 205 -0.08 6.85 11.56
C LEU A 205 1.04 5.83 11.33
N SER A 206 1.24 5.44 10.07
CA SER A 206 2.31 4.54 9.63
C SER A 206 3.69 5.03 10.03
N SER A 207 3.95 6.32 9.81
CA SER A 207 5.24 6.94 10.13
C SER A 207 5.52 6.84 11.62
N ASN A 208 4.56 7.22 12.47
CA ASN A 208 4.70 7.15 13.93
C ASN A 208 4.89 5.71 14.41
N MET A 209 4.08 4.78 13.91
CA MET A 209 4.20 3.35 14.25
C MET A 209 5.55 2.77 13.85
N LEU A 210 6.14 3.22 12.75
CA LEU A 210 7.44 2.75 12.31
C LEU A 210 8.55 3.18 13.28
N LEU A 211 8.47 4.39 13.84
CA LEU A 211 9.40 4.85 14.88
C LEU A 211 9.23 4.05 16.17
N ASP A 212 8.00 3.75 16.58
CA ASP A 212 7.70 2.85 17.72
C ASP A 212 8.35 1.48 17.50
N VAL A 213 8.24 0.93 16.28
CA VAL A 213 8.84 -0.36 15.90
C VAL A 213 10.36 -0.31 15.93
N LEU A 214 11.00 0.74 15.41
CA LEU A 214 12.47 0.84 15.43
C LEU A 214 13.04 1.00 16.83
N THR A 215 12.30 1.66 17.72
CA THR A 215 12.69 1.84 19.12
C THR A 215 12.56 0.54 19.91
N ASN A 216 11.49 -0.23 19.66
CA ASN A 216 11.14 -1.43 20.43
C ASN A 216 11.24 -2.74 19.62
N PHE A 217 12.06 -2.75 18.56
CA PHE A 217 12.04 -3.79 17.53
C PHE A 217 12.18 -5.20 18.09
N THR A 218 13.12 -5.39 19.01
CA THR A 218 13.42 -6.66 19.65
C THR A 218 12.20 -7.25 20.37
N GLU A 219 11.53 -6.43 21.18
CA GLU A 219 10.39 -6.85 21.97
C GLU A 219 9.20 -7.16 21.06
N LEU A 220 8.88 -6.24 20.14
CA LEU A 220 7.78 -6.41 19.20
C LEU A 220 7.98 -7.59 18.26
N LYS A 221 9.22 -7.89 17.87
CA LYS A 221 9.54 -9.08 17.08
C LYS A 221 9.34 -10.37 17.87
N THR A 222 9.68 -10.36 19.16
CA THR A 222 9.47 -11.52 20.04
C THR A 222 7.99 -11.78 20.29
N LEU A 223 7.19 -10.71 20.36
CA LEU A 223 5.74 -10.76 20.56
C LEU A 223 4.94 -10.85 19.24
N ALA A 224 5.61 -10.97 18.09
CA ALA A 224 4.95 -10.92 16.80
C ALA A 224 3.95 -12.09 16.64
N ILE A 225 2.74 -11.78 16.16
CA ILE A 225 1.63 -12.73 16.13
C ILE A 225 1.39 -13.19 14.69
N ALA A 226 1.25 -14.50 14.50
CA ALA A 226 0.86 -15.07 13.21
C ALA A 226 -0.58 -14.65 12.85
N GLN A 227 -0.80 -14.32 11.58
CA GLN A 227 -2.12 -13.95 11.08
C GLN A 227 -3.04 -15.18 11.00
N ASP A 228 -4.33 -15.02 11.34
CA ASP A 228 -5.34 -16.05 11.12
C ASP A 228 -5.71 -16.13 9.63
N GLU A 229 -5.33 -17.22 8.98
CA GLU A 229 -5.59 -17.45 7.54
C GLU A 229 -7.10 -17.52 7.23
N LYS A 230 -7.98 -17.82 8.19
CA LYS A 230 -9.44 -17.85 7.98
C LYS A 230 -10.06 -16.46 7.83
N MET A 231 -9.38 -15.43 8.32
CA MET A 231 -9.84 -14.04 8.33
C MET A 231 -9.27 -13.21 7.16
N VAL A 232 -8.53 -13.85 6.25
CA VAL A 232 -7.89 -13.20 5.11
C VAL A 232 -8.94 -12.74 4.09
N THR A 233 -8.87 -11.47 3.72
CA THR A 233 -9.54 -10.94 2.53
C THR A 233 -8.52 -10.32 1.60
N GLU A 234 -8.80 -10.35 0.29
CA GLU A 234 -7.88 -9.82 -0.73
C GLU A 234 -8.27 -8.41 -1.15
N ALA A 235 -7.29 -7.51 -1.16
CA ALA A 235 -7.39 -6.18 -1.73
C ALA A 235 -7.06 -6.23 -3.22
N LEU A 236 -8.09 -6.16 -4.05
CA LEU A 236 -7.93 -6.21 -5.50
C LEU A 236 -7.13 -5.01 -6.02
N LYS A 237 -6.30 -5.25 -7.03
CA LYS A 237 -5.52 -4.19 -7.68
C LYS A 237 -6.45 -3.20 -8.37
N VAL A 238 -6.24 -1.90 -8.14
CA VAL A 238 -7.01 -0.88 -8.84
C VAL A 238 -6.68 -0.87 -10.33
N SER A 239 -7.71 -0.89 -11.17
CA SER A 239 -7.59 -0.85 -12.62
C SER A 239 -8.46 0.26 -13.22
N LYS A 240 -8.20 0.61 -14.50
CA LYS A 240 -9.00 1.65 -15.20
C LYS A 240 -10.44 1.20 -15.40
N GLU A 241 -10.64 -0.11 -15.53
CA GLU A 241 -11.93 -0.76 -15.76
C GLU A 241 -12.88 -0.57 -14.56
N MET A 242 -12.34 -0.44 -13.35
CA MET A 242 -13.14 -0.12 -12.15
C MET A 242 -13.89 1.22 -12.26
N GLY A 243 -13.41 2.15 -13.09
CA GLY A 243 -14.09 3.42 -13.35
C GLY A 243 -15.36 3.29 -14.19
N TYR A 244 -15.64 2.12 -14.78
CA TYR A 244 -16.87 1.91 -15.54
C TYR A 244 -18.02 1.55 -14.62
N VAL A 245 -19.02 2.42 -14.58
CA VAL A 245 -20.26 2.22 -13.83
C VAL A 245 -21.08 1.15 -14.51
N LYS A 246 -21.41 0.11 -13.74
CA LYS A 246 -22.29 -0.97 -14.14
C LYS A 246 -23.66 -0.77 -13.51
N TRP A 247 -24.57 -0.11 -14.23
CA TRP A 247 -25.85 0.36 -13.70
C TRP A 247 -26.73 -0.74 -13.09
N SER A 248 -26.69 -1.96 -13.65
CA SER A 248 -27.45 -3.12 -13.17
C SER A 248 -26.80 -3.84 -11.97
N GLU A 249 -25.50 -3.62 -11.73
CA GLU A 249 -24.76 -4.27 -10.66
C GLU A 249 -24.56 -3.34 -9.45
N PHE A 250 -24.35 -2.05 -9.70
CA PHE A 250 -23.91 -1.10 -8.69
C PHE A 250 -25.10 -0.38 -8.06
N THR A 251 -25.04 -0.26 -6.74
CA THR A 251 -25.94 0.60 -5.97
C THR A 251 -25.46 2.05 -6.08
N CYS A 252 -26.34 3.01 -5.84
CA CYS A 252 -25.96 4.42 -5.89
C CYS A 252 -24.98 4.80 -4.78
N GLU A 253 -25.08 4.17 -3.60
CA GLU A 253 -24.07 4.29 -2.55
C GLU A 253 -22.70 3.78 -3.01
N TYR A 254 -22.65 2.64 -3.72
CA TYR A 254 -21.39 2.13 -4.25
C TYR A 254 -20.80 3.03 -5.35
N ILE A 255 -21.65 3.63 -6.19
CA ILE A 255 -21.22 4.60 -7.21
C ILE A 255 -20.65 5.87 -6.56
N GLU A 256 -21.27 6.36 -5.48
CA GLU A 256 -20.76 7.48 -4.68
C GLU A 256 -19.39 7.14 -4.10
N ARG A 257 -19.23 5.95 -3.49
CA ARG A 257 -17.93 5.43 -3.02
C ARG A 257 -16.92 5.30 -4.15
N LEU A 258 -17.30 4.82 -5.33
CA LEU A 258 -16.39 4.78 -6.49
C LEU A 258 -15.91 6.20 -6.85
N SER A 259 -16.82 7.18 -6.86
CA SER A 259 -16.50 8.56 -7.23
C SER A 259 -15.43 9.14 -6.31
N ARG A 260 -15.64 9.07 -4.99
CA ARG A 260 -14.73 9.63 -3.98
C ARG A 260 -13.43 8.83 -3.77
N VAL A 261 -13.38 7.56 -4.20
CA VAL A 261 -12.20 6.69 -3.99
C VAL A 261 -11.31 6.62 -5.23
N ILE A 262 -11.89 6.45 -6.42
CA ILE A 262 -11.12 6.26 -7.67
C ILE A 262 -11.38 7.36 -8.72
N GLY A 263 -12.34 8.25 -8.48
CA GLY A 263 -12.74 9.30 -9.43
C GLY A 263 -11.59 10.24 -9.77
N HIS A 264 -10.76 10.64 -8.79
CA HIS A 264 -9.58 11.47 -9.04
C HIS A 264 -8.60 10.84 -10.03
N ARG A 265 -8.51 9.50 -10.02
CA ARG A 265 -7.49 8.74 -10.77
C ARG A 265 -7.96 8.38 -12.18
N PHE A 266 -9.21 7.96 -12.33
CA PHE A 266 -9.71 7.40 -13.58
C PHE A 266 -10.92 8.13 -14.16
N GLY A 267 -11.61 8.93 -13.34
CA GLY A 267 -12.97 9.39 -13.61
C GLY A 267 -13.96 8.22 -13.67
N LEU A 268 -15.21 8.49 -13.33
CA LEU A 268 -16.28 7.52 -13.56
C LEU A 268 -16.83 7.66 -14.98
N LYS A 269 -17.19 6.53 -15.59
CA LYS A 269 -17.60 6.46 -17.00
C LYS A 269 -18.71 5.44 -17.19
N CYS A 270 -19.49 5.59 -18.24
CA CYS A 270 -20.42 4.58 -18.73
C CYS A 270 -20.43 4.52 -20.26
N LYS A 271 -21.11 3.52 -20.83
CA LYS A 271 -21.44 3.50 -22.25
C LYS A 271 -22.85 4.03 -22.47
N TRP A 272 -23.04 4.88 -23.47
CA TRP A 272 -24.31 5.42 -23.91
C TRP A 272 -24.31 5.52 -25.44
N ASN A 273 -25.25 4.87 -26.13
CA ASN A 273 -25.28 4.78 -27.61
C ASN A 273 -23.90 4.43 -28.20
N ASP A 274 -23.25 3.41 -27.64
CA ASP A 274 -21.89 2.96 -27.97
C ASP A 274 -20.75 3.99 -27.75
N GLN A 275 -21.06 5.16 -27.22
CA GLN A 275 -20.08 6.18 -26.84
C GLN A 275 -19.71 6.08 -25.35
N VAL A 276 -18.46 6.37 -25.03
CA VAL A 276 -17.99 6.45 -23.65
C VAL A 276 -18.28 7.85 -23.11
N VAL A 277 -19.11 7.93 -22.08
CA VAL A 277 -19.47 9.18 -21.42
C VAL A 277 -18.79 9.24 -20.05
N LYS A 278 -18.18 10.38 -19.73
CA LYS A 278 -17.62 10.66 -18.40
C LYS A 278 -18.70 11.21 -17.49
N LEU A 279 -18.69 10.77 -16.24
CA LEU A 279 -19.57 11.23 -15.17
C LEU A 279 -18.74 12.14 -14.25
N GLU A 280 -19.17 13.39 -14.08
CA GLU A 280 -18.37 14.42 -13.36
C GLU A 280 -18.92 14.74 -11.98
N THR A 281 -20.23 14.79 -11.83
CA THR A 281 -20.93 15.11 -10.58
C THR A 281 -21.84 13.95 -10.20
N PHE A 282 -22.09 13.82 -8.91
CA PHE A 282 -23.05 12.88 -8.33
C PHE A 282 -23.80 13.68 -7.25
N GLY A 283 -25.13 13.65 -7.30
CA GLY A 283 -26.01 14.28 -6.31
C GLY A 283 -26.98 13.26 -5.74
N GLU A 284 -27.54 13.52 -4.57
CA GLU A 284 -28.60 12.70 -4.01
C GLU A 284 -29.94 13.05 -4.66
N GLY A 285 -30.49 12.16 -5.48
CA GLY A 285 -31.88 12.24 -5.91
C GLY A 285 -32.79 11.36 -5.04
N SER A 286 -33.70 11.97 -4.30
CA SER A 286 -34.72 11.30 -3.46
C SER A 286 -36.03 11.03 -4.19
N THR A 287 -36.20 11.53 -5.41
CA THR A 287 -37.41 11.34 -6.21
C THR A 287 -37.09 10.79 -7.58
N LEU A 288 -37.95 9.88 -8.04
CA LEU A 288 -38.01 9.49 -9.45
C LEU A 288 -38.13 10.77 -10.28
N PRO A 289 -37.33 10.95 -11.34
CA PRO A 289 -37.48 12.10 -12.20
C PRO A 289 -38.87 12.07 -12.87
N PRO A 290 -39.47 13.23 -13.19
CA PRO A 290 -40.76 13.28 -13.89
C PRO A 290 -40.72 12.42 -15.16
N GLY A 291 -41.59 11.41 -15.24
CA GLY A 291 -41.66 10.47 -16.37
C GLY A 291 -40.88 9.16 -16.19
N ALA A 292 -40.15 8.96 -15.09
CA ALA A 292 -39.59 7.65 -14.77
C ALA A 292 -40.60 6.79 -14.00
N SER A 293 -40.79 5.56 -14.46
CA SER A 293 -41.54 4.51 -13.79
C SER A 293 -40.60 3.52 -13.10
N ASP A 294 -41.11 2.75 -12.15
CA ASP A 294 -40.39 1.60 -11.59
C ASP A 294 -40.07 0.53 -12.64
N SER A 295 -40.71 0.55 -13.82
CA SER A 295 -40.42 -0.32 -14.96
C SER A 295 -39.26 0.16 -15.86
N ALA A 296 -38.66 1.33 -15.59
CA ALA A 296 -37.51 1.81 -16.37
C ALA A 296 -36.32 0.83 -16.31
N GLU A 297 -35.55 0.73 -17.39
CA GLU A 297 -34.37 -0.14 -17.43
C GLU A 297 -33.19 0.47 -16.66
N TYR A 298 -32.31 -0.37 -16.12
CA TYR A 298 -31.07 0.10 -15.48
C TYR A 298 -30.17 0.80 -16.50
N GLY A 299 -29.63 1.96 -16.14
CA GLY A 299 -28.79 2.75 -17.04
C GLY A 299 -29.57 3.65 -18.00
N GLN A 300 -30.91 3.62 -17.97
CA GLN A 300 -31.74 4.53 -18.75
C GLN A 300 -31.67 5.96 -18.18
N PRO A 301 -31.27 6.97 -18.97
CA PRO A 301 -31.21 8.36 -18.55
C PRO A 301 -32.55 9.07 -18.76
N PHE A 302 -32.88 9.95 -17.83
CA PHE A 302 -34.00 10.86 -17.86
C PHE A 302 -33.46 12.28 -17.67
N TYR A 303 -33.63 13.14 -18.67
CA TYR A 303 -33.15 14.51 -18.59
C TYR A 303 -34.27 15.43 -18.07
N ASN A 304 -33.98 16.16 -17.00
CA ASN A 304 -34.85 17.22 -16.49
C ASN A 304 -34.29 18.57 -16.93
N SER A 305 -34.95 19.18 -17.90
CA SER A 305 -34.55 20.46 -18.49
C SER A 305 -34.66 21.64 -17.53
N CYS A 306 -35.65 21.64 -16.62
CA CYS A 306 -35.83 22.71 -15.63
C CYS A 306 -34.68 22.78 -14.64
N LYS A 307 -34.15 21.62 -14.22
CA LYS A 307 -33.00 21.52 -13.31
C LYS A 307 -31.66 21.41 -14.04
N ASN A 308 -31.68 21.18 -15.35
CA ASN A 308 -30.50 20.83 -16.16
C ASN A 308 -29.73 19.62 -15.61
N VAL A 309 -30.46 18.57 -15.20
CA VAL A 309 -29.91 17.37 -14.56
C VAL A 309 -30.25 16.13 -15.38
N LEU A 310 -29.26 15.24 -15.53
CA LEU A 310 -29.46 13.88 -16.04
C LEU A 310 -29.66 12.92 -14.87
N TYR A 311 -30.69 12.08 -14.95
CA TYR A 311 -31.04 11.10 -13.94
C TYR A 311 -30.91 9.69 -14.49
N ILE A 312 -30.17 8.79 -13.82
CA ILE A 312 -29.95 7.41 -14.31
C ILE A 312 -30.35 6.40 -13.23
N LYS A 313 -31.16 5.39 -13.62
CA LYS A 313 -31.58 4.32 -12.69
C LYS A 313 -30.45 3.32 -12.43
N CYS A 314 -30.12 3.10 -11.16
CA CYS A 314 -29.15 2.10 -10.67
C CYS A 314 -29.86 0.93 -9.93
N LYS A 315 -29.13 -0.12 -9.51
CA LYS A 315 -29.68 -1.37 -8.91
C LYS A 315 -30.66 -1.15 -7.74
N PHE A 316 -30.61 0.00 -7.05
CA PHE A 316 -31.59 0.42 -6.04
C PHE A 316 -31.87 1.93 -6.16
N LEU A 317 -33.13 2.35 -6.09
CA LEU A 317 -33.60 3.72 -6.34
C LEU A 317 -32.90 4.78 -5.46
N ARG A 318 -31.90 5.46 -6.02
CA ARG A 318 -31.61 6.90 -5.86
C ARG A 318 -30.98 7.40 -7.16
N THR A 319 -31.08 8.69 -7.42
CA THR A 319 -30.79 9.27 -8.73
C THR A 319 -29.38 9.87 -8.77
N VAL A 320 -28.60 9.64 -9.84
CA VAL A 320 -27.24 10.21 -10.02
C VAL A 320 -27.30 11.43 -10.94
N GLU A 321 -26.87 12.60 -10.46
CA GLU A 321 -26.85 13.87 -11.21
C GLU A 321 -25.55 14.12 -12.00
N GLY A 322 -25.55 13.99 -13.33
CA GLY A 322 -24.39 14.33 -14.17
C GLY A 322 -24.57 15.62 -14.99
N GLN A 323 -23.56 16.51 -14.99
CA GLN A 323 -23.48 17.63 -15.96
C GLN A 323 -22.97 17.16 -17.33
N ARG A 324 -23.61 17.66 -18.39
CA ARG A 324 -23.26 17.38 -19.79
C ARG A 324 -22.14 18.31 -20.26
N ASN A 325 -20.90 17.83 -20.28
CA ASN A 325 -19.86 18.40 -21.14
C ASN A 325 -19.63 17.45 -22.32
N ILE A 326 -20.36 17.68 -23.42
CA ILE A 326 -19.97 17.08 -24.71
C ILE A 326 -18.76 17.88 -25.19
N ARG A 327 -17.60 17.20 -25.31
CA ARG A 327 -16.56 17.61 -26.25
C ARG A 327 -16.52 16.61 -27.38
#